data_AF-A0A916D7M0-F1
#
_entry.id   AF-A0A916D7M0-F1
#
_cell.length_a   1.000
_cell.length_b   1.000
_cell.length_c   1.000
_cell.angle_alpha   90.00
_cell.angle_beta   90.00
_cell.angle_gamma   90.00
#
_symmetry.space_group_name_H-M   'P 1'
#
loop_
_entity.id
_entity.type
_entity.pdbx_description
1 polymer ?
#
loop_
_entity_poly.entity_id
_entity_poly.type
_entity_poly.pdbx_seq_one_letter_code
_entity_poly.pdbx_strand_id
1 'polypeptide(L)'
;MKPQQLLEVGAKGIHLLFDLEMIEAAFGQDAPELRRTVEGRLEEVHRAVQALLAFDDPEAGRRFVGSLAPEVRHVVVLLYFELLDDRLRASRTLQ
;
A
#
# COMPACT_ATOMS: atom_id res chain seq x y z
N MET A 1 -13.29 8.63 0.36
CA MET A 1 -12.28 9.32 1.19
C MET A 1 -11.11 9.63 0.28
N LYS A 2 -10.60 10.86 0.26
CA LYS A 2 -9.58 11.22 -0.72
C LYS A 2 -8.24 10.53 -0.41
N PRO A 3 -7.44 10.10 -1.42
CA PRO A 3 -6.13 9.48 -1.19
C PRO A 3 -5.21 10.30 -0.28
N GLN A 4 -5.26 11.62 -0.33
CA GLN A 4 -4.49 12.51 0.54
C GLN A 4 -4.84 12.32 2.02
N GLN A 5 -6.12 12.16 2.35
CA GLN A 5 -6.57 11.94 3.73
C GLN A 5 -6.08 10.59 4.26
N LEU A 6 -6.03 9.57 3.39
CA LEU A 6 -5.53 8.24 3.73
C LEU A 6 -4.03 8.27 4.09
N LEU A 7 -3.25 9.04 3.35
CA LEU A 7 -1.82 9.25 3.64
C LEU A 7 -1.59 10.12 4.88
N GLU A 8 -2.43 11.14 5.11
CA GLU A 8 -2.36 11.98 6.32
C GLU A 8 -2.64 11.18 7.59
N VAL A 9 -3.64 10.30 7.56
CA VAL A 9 -3.96 9.39 8.67
C VAL A 9 -2.86 8.33 8.81
N GLY A 10 -2.37 7.79 7.70
CA GLY A 10 -1.21 6.90 7.65
C GLY A 10 0.04 7.46 8.30
N ALA A 11 0.33 8.75 8.08
CA ALA A 11 1.50 9.42 8.63
C ALA A 11 1.47 9.54 10.16
N LYS A 12 0.28 9.38 10.75
CA LYS A 12 0.06 9.32 12.20
C LYS A 12 0.10 7.88 12.75
N GLY A 13 0.46 6.90 11.91
CA GLY A 13 0.54 5.48 12.26
C GLY A 13 -0.78 4.72 12.14
N ILE A 14 -1.79 5.29 11.47
CA ILE A 14 -3.10 4.65 11.32
C ILE A 14 -3.27 4.17 9.87
N HIS A 15 -3.11 2.87 9.64
CA HIS A 15 -3.10 2.26 8.30
C HIS A 15 -4.44 1.64 7.94
N LEU A 16 -5.40 2.45 7.49
CA LEU A 16 -6.80 2.03 7.30
C LEU A 16 -7.02 0.91 6.27
N LEU A 17 -6.10 0.74 5.30
CA LEU A 17 -6.23 -0.26 4.23
C LEU A 17 -5.64 -1.63 4.59
N PHE A 18 -4.86 -1.72 5.67
CA PHE A 18 -4.04 -2.88 5.97
C PHE A 18 -4.14 -3.20 7.45
N ASP A 19 -4.44 -4.45 7.80
CA ASP A 19 -4.21 -4.89 9.17
C ASP A 19 -2.75 -5.25 9.42
N LEU A 20 -2.44 -5.44 10.70
CA LEU A 20 -1.11 -5.78 11.15
C LEU A 20 -0.57 -7.04 10.47
N GLU A 21 -1.40 -8.06 10.29
CA GLU A 21 -1.00 -9.31 9.64
C GLU A 21 -0.59 -9.08 8.17
N MET A 22 -1.37 -8.30 7.41
CA MET A 22 -0.99 -7.93 6.03
C MET A 22 0.31 -7.14 5.98
N ILE A 23 0.52 -6.22 6.93
CA ILE A 23 1.74 -5.42 7.01
C ILE A 23 2.93 -6.32 7.30
N GLU A 24 2.87 -7.12 8.36
CA GLU A 24 3.94 -8.04 8.75
C GLU A 24 4.28 -9.03 7.63
N ALA A 25 3.27 -9.60 6.97
CA ALA A 25 3.47 -10.51 5.84
C ALA A 25 4.21 -9.83 4.67
N ALA A 26 3.86 -8.60 4.34
CA ALA A 26 4.48 -7.85 3.25
C ALA A 26 5.93 -7.46 3.56
N PHE A 27 6.21 -6.99 4.78
CA PHE A 27 7.56 -6.62 5.22
C PHE A 27 8.46 -7.84 5.49
N GLY A 28 7.88 -9.02 5.73
CA GLY A 28 8.61 -10.27 5.85
C GLY A 28 9.07 -10.89 4.52
N GLN A 29 8.69 -10.31 3.37
CA GLN A 29 9.07 -10.83 2.06
C GLN A 29 10.53 -10.50 1.71
N ASP A 30 11.20 -11.41 1.00
CA ASP A 30 12.53 -11.16 0.44
C ASP A 30 12.44 -10.19 -0.75
N ALA A 31 13.17 -9.07 -0.69
CA ALA A 31 13.05 -8.00 -1.67
C ALA A 31 13.43 -8.42 -3.12
N PRO A 32 14.50 -9.20 -3.36
CA PRO A 32 14.80 -9.79 -4.67
C PRO A 32 13.71 -10.75 -5.19
N GLU A 33 13.09 -11.54 -4.33
CA GLU A 33 11.98 -12.42 -4.71
C GLU A 33 10.72 -11.64 -5.10
N LEU A 34 10.40 -10.59 -4.33
CA LEU A 34 9.27 -9.73 -4.62
C LEU A 34 9.45 -8.98 -5.95
N ARG A 35 10.65 -8.48 -6.25
CA ARG A 35 10.94 -7.80 -7.53
C ARG A 35 10.69 -8.71 -8.74
N ARG A 36 11.20 -9.94 -8.70
CA ARG A 36 10.96 -10.94 -9.75
C ARG A 36 9.47 -11.24 -9.93
N THR A 37 8.74 -11.25 -8.83
CA THR A 37 7.29 -11.50 -8.81
C THR A 37 6.50 -10.33 -9.40
N VAL A 38 6.93 -9.09 -9.15
CA VAL A 38 6.34 -7.87 -9.73
C VAL A 38 6.56 -7.78 -11.23
N GLU A 39 7.75 -8.16 -11.72
CA GLU A 39 8.07 -8.08 -13.15
C GLU A 39 7.06 -8.85 -14.03
N GLY A 40 6.52 -9.97 -13.52
CA GLY A 40 5.47 -10.74 -14.21
C GLY A 40 4.03 -10.26 -13.95
N ARG A 41 3.81 -9.31 -13.03
CA ARG A 41 2.48 -8.91 -12.52
C ARG A 41 2.26 -7.40 -12.49
N LEU A 42 3.10 -6.61 -13.16
CA LEU A 42 3.08 -5.15 -13.11
C LEU A 42 1.70 -4.57 -13.48
N GLU A 43 1.04 -5.11 -14.50
CA GLU A 43 -0.30 -4.67 -14.88
C GLU A 43 -1.35 -4.96 -13.81
N GLU A 44 -1.22 -6.09 -13.11
CA GLU A 44 -2.13 -6.49 -12.05
C GLU A 44 -1.99 -5.55 -10.85
N VAL A 45 -0.75 -5.23 -10.47
CA VAL A 45 -0.43 -4.21 -9.46
C VAL A 45 -0.99 -2.85 -9.87
N HIS A 46 -0.78 -2.44 -11.13
CA HIS A 46 -1.30 -1.16 -11.62
C HIS A 46 -2.83 -1.09 -11.53
N ARG A 47 -3.53 -2.14 -11.96
CA ARG A 47 -5.00 -2.23 -11.85
C ARG A 47 -5.46 -2.19 -10.39
N ALA A 48 -4.75 -2.88 -9.49
CA ALA A 48 -5.06 -2.87 -8.07
C ALA A 48 -4.92 -1.47 -7.46
N VAL A 49 -3.86 -0.73 -7.80
CA VAL A 49 -3.67 0.66 -7.36
C VAL A 49 -4.79 1.57 -7.89
N GLN A 50 -5.13 1.47 -9.17
CA GLN A 50 -6.21 2.27 -9.76
C GLN A 50 -7.57 1.98 -9.10
N ALA A 51 -7.87 0.71 -8.85
CA ALA A 51 -9.09 0.30 -8.14
C ALA A 51 -9.11 0.85 -6.71
N LEU A 52 -7.97 0.77 -6.00
CA LEU A 52 -7.83 1.31 -4.65
C LEU A 52 -8.14 2.81 -4.56
N LEU A 53 -7.67 3.59 -5.54
CA LEU A 53 -7.90 5.03 -5.59
C LEU A 53 -9.36 5.39 -5.91
N ALA A 54 -10.14 4.45 -6.44
CA ALA A 54 -11.55 4.65 -6.79
C ALA A 54 -12.51 4.36 -5.61
N PHE A 55 -12.04 3.75 -4.51
CA PHE A 55 -12.90 3.50 -3.35
C PHE A 55 -13.10 4.75 -2.50
N ASP A 56 -14.36 5.09 -2.25
CA ASP A 56 -14.72 6.16 -1.31
C ASP A 56 -14.77 5.71 0.15
N ASP A 57 -14.78 4.40 0.39
CA ASP A 57 -14.85 3.79 1.71
C ASP A 57 -13.55 3.03 2.03
N PRO A 58 -12.83 3.39 3.10
CA PRO A 58 -11.62 2.68 3.52
C PRO A 58 -11.87 1.20 3.82
N GLU A 59 -13.04 0.84 4.34
CA GLU A 59 -13.37 -0.56 4.67
C GLU A 59 -13.57 -1.39 3.39
N ALA A 60 -14.21 -0.82 2.37
CA ALA A 60 -14.25 -1.43 1.04
C ALA A 60 -12.84 -1.60 0.43
N GLY A 61 -11.98 -0.57 0.57
CA GLY A 61 -10.59 -0.64 0.12
C GLY A 61 -9.79 -1.74 0.83
N ARG A 62 -9.93 -1.86 2.15
CA ARG A 62 -9.31 -2.92 2.95
C ARG A 62 -9.76 -4.31 2.51
N ARG A 63 -11.07 -4.52 2.33
CA ARG A 63 -11.61 -5.79 1.83
C ARG A 63 -11.09 -6.14 0.44
N PHE A 64 -11.01 -5.15 -0.44
CA PHE A 64 -10.43 -5.32 -1.78
C PHE A 64 -8.96 -5.76 -1.70
N VAL A 65 -8.15 -5.08 -0.89
CA VAL A 65 -6.73 -5.46 -0.68
C VAL A 65 -6.62 -6.89 -0.14
N GLY A 66 -7.48 -7.26 0.81
CA GLY A 66 -7.55 -8.61 1.35
C GLY A 66 -7.85 -9.69 0.30
N SER A 67 -8.56 -9.34 -0.78
CA SER A 67 -8.90 -10.26 -1.88
C SER A 67 -7.84 -10.38 -2.98
N LEU A 68 -6.80 -9.52 -2.97
CA LEU A 68 -5.73 -9.58 -3.97
C LEU A 68 -4.91 -10.87 -3.82
N ALA A 69 -4.31 -11.32 -4.91
CA ALA A 69 -3.29 -12.36 -4.86
C ALA A 69 -2.18 -11.93 -3.86
N PRO A 70 -1.65 -12.86 -3.03
CA PRO A 70 -0.72 -12.51 -1.94
C PRO A 70 0.44 -11.63 -2.42
N GLU A 71 1.00 -11.95 -3.57
CA GLU A 71 2.13 -11.24 -4.17
C GLU A 71 1.76 -9.79 -4.52
N VAL A 72 0.61 -9.59 -5.15
CA VAL A 72 0.10 -8.25 -5.51
C VAL A 72 -0.21 -7.45 -4.25
N ARG A 73 -0.82 -8.09 -3.25
CA ARG A 73 -1.12 -7.50 -1.95
C ARG A 73 0.15 -6.99 -1.27
N HIS A 74 1.21 -7.81 -1.21
CA HIS A 74 2.47 -7.41 -0.59
C HIS A 74 3.08 -6.19 -1.27
N VAL A 75 3.05 -6.16 -2.61
CA VAL A 75 3.57 -5.03 -3.40
C VAL A 75 2.76 -3.76 -3.13
N VAL A 76 1.43 -3.87 -3.11
CA VAL A 76 0.54 -2.73 -2.81
C VAL A 76 0.79 -2.17 -1.42
N VAL A 77 0.99 -3.04 -0.41
CA VAL A 77 1.36 -2.62 0.95
C VAL A 77 2.68 -1.86 0.93
N LEU A 78 3.72 -2.42 0.30
CA LEU A 78 5.05 -1.81 0.29
C LEU A 78 5.06 -0.47 -0.46
N LEU A 79 4.39 -0.36 -1.61
CA LEU A 79 4.23 0.90 -2.35
C LEU A 79 3.54 1.97 -1.52
N TYR A 80 2.54 1.60 -0.71
CA TYR A 80 1.88 2.53 0.20
C TYR A 80 2.86 3.06 1.27
N PHE A 81 3.66 2.18 1.87
CA PHE A 81 4.64 2.60 2.89
C PHE A 81 5.81 3.39 2.30
N GLU A 82 6.24 3.10 1.07
CA GLU A 82 7.24 3.89 0.34
C GLU A 82 6.73 5.31 0.09
N LEU A 83 5.49 5.45 -0.42
CA LEU A 83 4.85 6.76 -0.60
C LEU A 83 4.69 7.52 0.72
N LEU A 84 4.46 6.80 1.82
CA LEU A 84 4.34 7.39 3.13
C LEU A 84 5.69 7.89 3.66
N ASP A 85 6.76 7.10 3.50
CA ASP A 85 8.12 7.49 3.91
C ASP A 85 8.60 8.72 3.12
N ASP A 86 8.39 8.75 1.80
CA ASP A 86 8.71 9.91 0.97
C ASP A 86 8.00 11.18 1.44
N ARG A 87 6.71 11.07 1.79
CA ARG A 87 5.92 12.18 2.33
C ARG A 87 6.47 12.65 3.68
N LEU A 88 6.80 11.72 4.57
CA LEU A 88 7.37 12.04 5.88
C LEU A 88 8.73 12.73 5.74
N ARG A 89 9.59 12.27 4.83
CA ARG A 89 10.87 12.90 4.50
C ARG A 89 10.68 14.32 3.98
N ALA A 90 9.78 14.51 3.00
CA ALA A 90 9.48 15.83 2.46
C ALA A 90 8.96 16.81 3.52
N SER A 91 8.16 16.34 4.48
CA SER A 91 7.65 17.18 5.57
C SER A 91 8.72 17.62 6.58
N ARG A 92 9.81 16.85 6.72
CA ARG A 92 10.94 17.18 7.61
C ARG A 92 11.91 18.18 7.00
N THR A 93 12.00 18.27 5.67
CA THR A 93 12.88 19.24 4.99
C THR A 93 12.32 20.66 4.99
N LEU A 94 11.02 20.83 5.28
CA LEU A 94 10.32 22.12 5.32
C LEU A 94 10.15 22.68 6.74
N GLN A 95 10.71 22.01 7.76
CA GLN A 95 10.80 22.48 9.15
C GLN A 95 12.22 22.96 9.45
#